data_AF-A0A514WFC2-F1
#
_entry.id   AF-A0A514WFC2-F1
#
_cell.length_a   1.000
_cell.length_b   1.000
_cell.length_c   1.000
_cell.angle_alpha   90.00
_cell.angle_beta   90.00
_cell.angle_gamma   90.00
#
_symmetry.space_group_name_H-M   'P 1'
#
loop_
_entity.id
_entity.type
_entity.pdbx_description
1 polymer ?
#
loop_
_entity_poly.entity_id
_entity_poly.type
_entity_poly.pdbx_seq_one_letter_code
_entity_poly.pdbx_strand_id
1 'polypeptide(L)'
;MPQKPDIQLAIFAQAVDAVGGQRVMARYMGVSEKEVRDFLSGDVALDRNALRSASQGLIKQADMCRRLERKLSPAFVENMTDKQLEGLTLPDGRPENHKQG
;
A
#
# COMPACT_ATOMS: atom_id res chain seq x y z
N MET A 1 -2.79 -21.74 19.89
CA MET A 1 -2.57 -20.97 21.13
C MET A 1 -2.93 -19.51 20.87
N PRO A 2 -3.50 -18.77 21.84
CA PRO A 2 -3.76 -17.33 21.67
C PRO A 2 -2.46 -16.55 21.50
N GLN A 3 -2.50 -15.46 20.72
CA GLN A 3 -1.34 -14.60 20.48
C GLN A 3 -1.05 -13.73 21.71
N LYS A 4 0.23 -13.51 22.01
CA LYS A 4 0.63 -12.63 23.11
C LYS A 4 0.40 -11.15 22.73
N PRO A 5 0.03 -10.27 23.69
CA PRO A 5 -0.27 -8.86 23.40
C PRO A 5 0.86 -8.08 22.74
N ASP A 6 2.11 -8.30 23.16
CA ASP A 6 3.33 -7.71 22.60
C ASP A 6 3.51 -8.05 21.11
N ILE A 7 3.22 -9.30 20.72
CA ILE A 7 3.29 -9.74 19.33
C ILE A 7 2.19 -9.07 18.50
N GLN A 8 0.98 -8.94 19.05
CA GLN A 8 -0.12 -8.27 18.36
C GLN A 8 0.17 -6.78 18.13
N LEU A 9 0.73 -6.11 19.13
CA LEU A 9 1.16 -4.72 19.01
C LEU A 9 2.24 -4.56 17.93
N ALA A 10 3.23 -5.45 17.90
CA ALA A 10 4.28 -5.41 16.88
C ALA A 10 3.72 -5.63 15.46
N ILE A 11 2.72 -6.51 15.29
CA ILE A 11 2.04 -6.71 14.00
C ILE A 11 1.23 -5.47 13.62
N PHE A 12 0.53 -4.86 14.59
CA PHE A 12 -0.21 -3.63 14.33
C PHE A 12 0.71 -2.48 13.92
N ALA A 13 1.87 -2.32 14.56
CA ALA A 13 2.89 -1.34 14.16
C ALA A 13 3.35 -1.58 12.71
N GLN A 14 3.66 -2.82 12.34
CA GLN A 14 4.00 -3.17 10.95
C GLN A 14 2.86 -2.84 9.97
N ALA A 15 1.60 -3.07 10.37
CA ALA A 15 0.44 -2.72 9.55
C ALA A 15 0.31 -1.20 9.36
N VAL A 16 0.54 -0.41 10.40
CA VAL A 16 0.54 1.06 10.33
C VAL A 16 1.62 1.54 9.35
N ASP A 17 2.82 1.00 9.43
CA ASP A 17 3.91 1.37 8.51
C ASP A 17 3.59 0.95 7.06
N ALA A 18 3.05 -0.25 6.87
CA ALA A 18 2.68 -0.77 5.54
C ALA A 18 1.62 0.08 4.82
N VAL A 19 0.69 0.71 5.56
CA VAL A 19 -0.29 1.64 4.96
C VAL A 19 0.25 3.06 4.78
N GLY A 20 1.47 3.36 5.25
CA GLY A 20 2.09 4.68 5.14
C GLY A 20 1.94 5.57 6.37
N GLY A 21 1.74 4.99 7.54
CA GLY A 21 1.82 5.66 8.84
C GLY A 21 0.49 5.93 9.55
N GLN A 22 0.59 6.53 10.74
CA GLN A 22 -0.52 6.72 11.69
C GLN A 22 -1.71 7.45 11.07
N ARG A 23 -1.45 8.58 10.39
CA ARG A 23 -2.48 9.38 9.72
C ARG A 23 -3.31 8.57 8.72
N VAL A 24 -2.67 7.68 7.96
CA VAL A 24 -3.35 6.88 6.93
C VAL A 24 -4.14 5.76 7.58
N MET A 25 -3.55 5.08 8.57
CA MET A 25 -4.25 4.05 9.34
C MET A 25 -5.49 4.62 10.03
N ALA A 26 -5.39 5.80 10.66
CA ALA A 26 -6.51 6.49 11.29
C ALA A 26 -7.68 6.73 10.33
N ARG A 27 -7.38 7.17 9.09
CA ARG A 27 -8.39 7.35 8.04
C ARG A 27 -9.04 6.03 7.63
N TYR A 28 -8.28 4.95 7.53
CA TYR A 28 -8.84 3.62 7.20
C TYR A 28 -9.72 3.07 8.32
N MET A 29 -9.31 3.29 9.57
CA MET A 29 -10.00 2.81 10.75
C MET A 29 -11.20 3.68 11.15
N GLY A 30 -11.29 4.92 10.65
CA GLY A 30 -12.35 5.87 11.02
C GLY A 30 -12.18 6.45 12.42
N VAL A 31 -10.93 6.55 12.89
CA VAL A 31 -10.56 7.01 14.24
C VAL A 31 -9.62 8.21 14.16
N SER A 32 -9.28 8.80 15.31
CA SER A 32 -8.29 9.88 15.37
C SER A 32 -6.85 9.36 15.24
N GLU A 33 -5.94 10.20 14.76
CA GLU A 33 -4.50 9.84 14.72
C GLU A 33 -3.92 9.66 16.13
N LYS A 34 -4.47 10.39 17.11
CA LYS A 34 -4.14 10.19 18.53
C LYS A 34 -4.48 8.77 18.99
N GLU A 35 -5.66 8.26 18.62
CA GLU A 35 -6.09 6.93 19.01
C GLU A 35 -5.19 5.83 18.42
N VAL A 36 -4.72 6.00 17.17
CA VAL A 36 -3.71 5.11 16.58
C VAL A 36 -2.39 5.18 17.36
N ARG A 37 -1.97 6.36 17.81
CA ARG A 37 -0.78 6.53 18.66
C ARG A 37 -0.95 5.83 20.01
N ASP A 38 -2.11 5.97 20.64
CA ASP A 38 -2.42 5.35 21.93
C ASP A 38 -2.44 3.80 21.82
N PHE A 39 -2.87 3.25 20.67
CA PHE A 39 -2.69 1.83 20.37
C PHE A 39 -1.21 1.46 20.22
N LEU A 40 -0.42 2.26 19.50
CA LEU A 40 1.00 1.98 19.24
C LEU A 40 1.88 2.06 20.50
N SER A 41 1.55 2.93 21.45
CA SER A 41 2.22 2.98 22.76
C SER A 41 1.82 1.82 23.67
N GLY A 42 0.71 1.14 23.38
CA GLY A 42 0.10 0.14 24.25
C GLY A 42 -0.69 0.74 25.42
N ASP A 43 -0.89 2.07 25.44
CA ASP A 43 -1.72 2.75 26.44
C ASP A 43 -3.18 2.33 26.33
N VAL A 44 -3.62 1.98 25.12
CA VAL A 44 -4.94 1.42 24.83
C VAL A 44 -4.78 0.06 24.16
N ALA A 45 -5.51 -0.94 24.66
CA ALA A 45 -5.49 -2.29 24.08
C ALA A 45 -6.19 -2.34 22.71
N LEU A 46 -5.61 -3.11 21.79
CA LEU A 46 -6.21 -3.39 20.48
C LEU A 46 -7.39 -4.35 20.65
N ASP A 47 -8.61 -3.81 20.56
CA ASP A 47 -9.80 -4.64 20.58
C ASP A 47 -10.03 -5.34 19.21
N ARG A 48 -11.00 -6.25 19.18
CA ARG A 48 -11.34 -6.99 17.97
C ARG A 48 -11.78 -6.09 16.81
N ASN A 49 -12.43 -4.96 17.09
CA ASN A 49 -12.90 -4.04 16.06
C ASN A 49 -11.73 -3.25 15.47
N ALA A 50 -10.80 -2.78 16.29
CA ALA A 50 -9.56 -2.13 15.86
C ALA A 50 -8.76 -3.05 14.94
N LEU A 51 -8.57 -4.32 15.32
CA LEU A 51 -7.87 -5.31 14.49
C LEU A 51 -8.59 -5.56 13.15
N ARG A 52 -9.92 -5.66 13.18
CA ARG A 52 -10.72 -5.82 11.95
C ARG A 52 -10.58 -4.60 11.03
N SER A 53 -10.67 -3.40 11.58
CA SER A 53 -10.57 -2.15 10.82
C SER A 53 -9.17 -1.98 10.22
N ALA A 54 -8.12 -2.28 10.97
CA ALA A 54 -6.74 -2.26 10.47
C ALA A 54 -6.54 -3.27 9.32
N SER A 55 -7.07 -4.49 9.47
CA SER A 55 -7.05 -5.51 8.42
C SER A 55 -7.77 -5.05 7.14
N GLN A 56 -8.93 -4.42 7.27
CA GLN A 56 -9.64 -3.83 6.12
C GLN A 56 -8.86 -2.67 5.48
N GLY A 57 -8.16 -1.86 6.28
CA GLY A 57 -7.27 -0.81 5.80
C GLY A 57 -6.15 -1.36 4.91
N LEU A 58 -5.50 -2.44 5.35
CA LEU A 58 -4.46 -3.13 4.58
C LEU A 58 -4.98 -3.65 3.23
N ILE A 59 -6.16 -4.26 3.21
CA ILE A 59 -6.78 -4.75 1.96
C ILE A 59 -7.04 -3.59 1.00
N LYS A 60 -7.63 -2.49 1.49
CA LYS A 60 -7.90 -1.30 0.67
C LYS A 60 -6.62 -0.68 0.11
N GLN A 61 -5.56 -0.62 0.92
CA GLN A 61 -4.25 -0.14 0.47
C GLN A 61 -3.66 -1.06 -0.61
N ALA A 62 -3.69 -2.38 -0.41
CA ALA A 62 -3.20 -3.34 -1.39
C ALA A 62 -3.95 -3.24 -2.73
N ASP A 63 -5.27 -3.10 -2.70
CA ASP A 63 -6.09 -2.91 -3.91
C ASP A 63 -5.80 -1.58 -4.61
N MET A 64 -5.52 -0.51 -3.85
CA MET A 64 -5.08 0.75 -4.43
C MET A 64 -3.72 0.60 -5.11
N CYS A 65 -2.74 -0.02 -4.44
CA CYS A 65 -1.42 -0.27 -5.01
C CYS A 65 -1.50 -1.08 -6.30
N ARG A 66 -2.30 -2.15 -6.33
CA ARG A 66 -2.52 -2.96 -7.55
C ARG A 66 -3.15 -2.16 -8.69
N ARG A 67 -4.11 -1.28 -8.40
CA ARG A 67 -4.72 -0.43 -9.43
C ARG A 67 -3.75 0.62 -9.98
N LEU A 68 -2.91 1.17 -9.12
CA LEU A 68 -1.87 2.13 -9.53
C LEU A 68 -0.78 1.45 -10.35
N GLU A 69 -0.30 0.28 -9.92
CA GLU A 69 0.70 -0.50 -10.65
C GLU A 69 0.26 -0.74 -12.10
N ARG A 70 -0.98 -1.20 -12.33
CA ARG A 70 -1.51 -1.40 -13.69
C ARG A 70 -1.52 -0.15 -14.56
N LYS A 71 -1.65 1.04 -13.96
CA LYS A 71 -1.65 2.34 -14.66
C LYS A 71 -0.27 2.98 -14.79
N LEU A 72 0.70 2.48 -14.05
CA LEU A 72 2.09 2.96 -14.07
C LEU A 72 3.00 2.01 -14.85
N SER A 73 2.57 0.76 -15.04
CA SER A 73 3.35 -0.27 -15.72
C SER A 73 3.59 0.13 -17.19
N PRO A 74 4.86 0.31 -17.61
CA PRO A 74 5.20 0.65 -18.99
C PRO A 74 5.00 -0.52 -19.95
N ALA A 75 4.65 -1.71 -19.45
CA ALA A 75 4.25 -2.85 -20.29
C ALA A 75 2.96 -2.55 -21.09
N PHE A 76 2.16 -1.56 -20.66
CA PHE A 76 0.99 -1.08 -21.38
C PHE A 76 1.31 0.26 -22.03
N VAL A 77 1.25 0.31 -23.36
CA VAL A 77 1.55 1.51 -24.17
C VAL A 77 0.68 2.70 -23.76
N GLU A 78 -0.57 2.46 -23.35
CA GLU A 78 -1.52 3.49 -22.88
C GLU A 78 -1.07 4.24 -21.62
N ASN A 79 -0.11 3.68 -20.86
CA ASN A 79 0.43 4.33 -19.67
C ASN A 79 1.63 5.25 -19.99
N MET A 80 2.10 5.23 -21.22
CA MET A 80 3.28 5.98 -21.66
C MET A 80 2.88 7.30 -22.31
N THR A 81 3.71 8.32 -22.13
CA THR A 81 3.58 9.60 -22.86
C THR A 81 4.20 9.49 -24.25
N ASP A 82 3.77 10.34 -25.19
CA ASP A 82 4.29 10.37 -26.56
C ASP A 82 5.83 10.44 -26.62
N LYS A 83 6.44 11.29 -25.78
CA LYS A 83 7.91 11.40 -25.68
C LYS A 83 8.61 10.11 -25.25
N GLN A 84 7.97 9.31 -24.40
CA GLN A 84 8.52 8.03 -23.96
C GLN A 84 8.38 6.96 -25.04
N LEU A 85 7.35 7.06 -25.89
CA LEU A 85 7.16 6.20 -27.05
C LEU A 85 8.15 6.52 -28.17
N GLU A 86 8.41 7.79 -28.43
CA GLU A 86 9.43 8.24 -29.41
C GLU A 86 10.82 7.66 -29.11
N GLY A 87 11.16 7.50 -27.82
CA GLY A 87 12.41 6.88 -27.37
C GLY A 87 12.48 5.36 -27.55
N LEU A 88 11.35 4.67 -27.80
CA LEU A 88 11.31 3.23 -28.08
C LEU A 88 11.40 2.91 -29.58
N THR A 89 11.27 3.91 -30.45
CA THR A 89 11.52 3.78 -31.87
C THR A 89 12.99 4.06 -32.16
N LEU A 90 13.68 3.06 -32.74
CA LEU A 90 15.01 3.27 -33.30
C LEU A 90 14.96 4.39 -34.36
N PRO A 91 16.11 5.04 -34.68
CA PRO A 91 16.17 6.12 -35.67
C PRO A 91 15.65 5.74 -37.07
N ASP A 92 15.43 4.46 -37.34
CA ASP A 92 14.92 3.88 -38.58
C ASP A 92 13.43 3.46 -38.50
N GLY A 93 12.72 3.84 -37.44
CA GLY A 93 11.29 3.62 -37.26
C GLY A 93 10.91 2.21 -36.79
N ARG A 94 11.89 1.36 -36.44
CA ARG A 94 11.62 0.02 -35.91
C ARG A 94 11.40 0.07 -34.39
N PRO A 95 10.41 -0.67 -33.85
CA PRO A 95 10.26 -0.78 -32.40
C PRO A 95 11.47 -1.52 -31.80
N GLU A 96 12.06 -0.99 -30.73
CA GLU A 96 13.05 -1.71 -29.93
C GLU A 96 12.39 -2.94 -29.30
N ASN A 97 12.83 -4.13 -29.70
CA ASN A 97 12.32 -5.39 -29.18
C ASN A 97 12.72 -5.58 -27.70
N HIS A 98 11.87 -5.13 -26.78
CA HIS A 98 11.94 -5.58 -25.40
C HIS A 98 11.38 -6.99 -25.29
N LYS A 99 12.28 -7.98 -25.22
CA LYS A 99 11.94 -9.35 -24.86
C LYS A 99 11.32 -9.35 -23.46
N GLN A 100 10.04 -9.71 -23.38
CA GLN A 100 9.37 -10.05 -22.13
C GLN A 100 10.02 -11.31 -21.55
N GLY A 101 10.48 -11.24 -20.30
CA GLY A 101 10.98 -12.35 -19.50
C GLY A 101 10.17 -12.45 -18.22
#